data_AF-A0A7S4GNJ6-F1
#
_entry.id   AF-A0A7S4GNJ6-F1
#
_cell.length_a   1.000
_cell.length_b   1.000
_cell.length_c   1.000
_cell.angle_alpha   90.00
_cell.angle_beta   90.00
_cell.angle_gamma   90.00
#
_symmetry.space_group_name_H-M   'P 1'
#
loop_
_entity.id
_entity.type
_entity.pdbx_description
1 polymer ?
#
loop_
_entity_poly.entity_id
_entity_poly.type
_entity_poly.pdbx_seq_one_letter_code
_entity_poly.pdbx_strand_id
1 'polypeptide(L)'
;TTLDLVRASKFVGELKGMPPQQVEVPVIGGHAGATILPVLSQTTPATTFTDDEIKALDPRIQDAGTEVVNAKNGKGSATLSMAFAGARLGKAVLTGLAGGKSEEYAYVESTVTDLPYFASKVVFGPKGVQETLGFGELSAYEQERLASVKTQLKEEIQKGLDYAAAN
;
A
#
# COMPACT_ATOMS: atom_id res chain seq x y z
N THR A 1 -1.64 -2.99 4.59
CA THR A 1 -1.14 -2.06 3.56
C THR A 1 -1.53 -0.61 3.80
N THR A 2 -2.62 -0.28 4.51
CA THR A 2 -2.97 1.14 4.80
C THR A 2 -1.85 1.97 5.43
N LEU A 3 -0.96 1.35 6.23
CA LEU A 3 0.20 2.04 6.80
C LEU A 3 1.18 2.55 5.72
N ASP A 4 1.29 1.85 4.59
CA ASP A 4 2.19 2.24 3.51
C ASP A 4 1.69 3.52 2.83
N LEU A 5 0.37 3.67 2.67
CA LEU A 5 -0.25 4.89 2.17
C LEU A 5 -0.01 6.07 3.12
N VAL A 6 -0.14 5.84 4.43
CA VAL A 6 0.11 6.85 5.46
C VAL A 6 1.58 7.31 5.40
N ARG A 7 2.52 6.38 5.23
CA ARG A 7 3.96 6.67 5.09
C ARG A 7 4.26 7.42 3.80
N ALA A 8 3.74 6.96 2.67
CA ALA A 8 3.93 7.59 1.37
C ALA A 8 3.40 9.03 1.39
N SER A 9 2.19 9.24 1.89
CA SER A 9 1.58 10.57 2.05
C SER A 9 2.42 11.48 2.96
N LYS A 10 2.98 10.92 4.04
CA LYS A 10 3.87 11.66 4.95
C LYS A 10 5.17 12.07 4.27
N PHE A 11 5.85 11.15 3.59
CA PHE A 11 7.14 11.42 2.95
C PHE A 11 7.01 12.36 1.75
N VAL A 12 5.98 12.18 0.93
CA VAL A 12 5.68 13.11 -0.19
C VAL A 12 5.30 14.48 0.35
N GLY A 13 4.46 14.55 1.39
CA GLY A 13 4.11 15.81 2.05
C GLY A 13 5.34 16.55 2.59
N GLU A 14 6.26 15.84 3.24
CA GLU A 14 7.53 16.41 3.70
C GLU A 14 8.40 16.92 2.55
N LEU A 15 8.58 16.12 1.50
CA LEU A 15 9.41 16.48 0.34
C LEU A 15 8.89 17.72 -0.39
N LYS A 16 7.56 17.82 -0.55
CA LYS A 16 6.91 18.86 -1.35
C LYS A 16 6.38 20.03 -0.52
N GLY A 17 6.60 20.02 0.80
CA GLY A 17 6.11 21.07 1.71
C GLY A 17 4.58 21.13 1.83
N MET A 18 3.91 20.00 1.64
CA MET A 18 2.45 19.88 1.73
C MET A 18 2.02 19.22 3.04
N PRO A 19 0.88 19.60 3.64
CA PRO A 19 0.31 18.89 4.78
C PRO A 19 0.03 17.42 4.40
N PRO A 20 0.57 16.41 5.12
CA PRO A 20 0.36 15.00 4.80
C PRO A 20 -1.10 14.56 4.73
N GLN A 21 -2.00 15.26 5.42
CA GLN A 21 -3.44 14.97 5.41
C GLN A 21 -4.12 15.41 4.10
N GLN A 22 -3.46 16.24 3.30
CA GLN A 22 -3.92 16.71 2.00
C GLN A 22 -3.24 15.96 0.84
N VAL A 23 -2.33 15.03 1.15
CA VAL A 23 -1.61 14.23 0.17
C VAL A 23 -2.15 12.80 0.22
N GLU A 24 -2.50 12.26 -0.93
CA GLU A 24 -2.83 10.85 -1.11
C GLU A 24 -1.89 10.29 -2.17
N VAL A 25 -1.11 9.28 -1.79
CA VAL A 25 -0.28 8.51 -2.70
C VAL A 25 -0.83 7.09 -2.73
N PRO A 26 -1.37 6.63 -3.87
CA PRO A 26 -1.76 5.24 -4.03
C PRO A 26 -0.57 4.32 -3.78
N VAL A 27 -0.76 3.27 -2.99
CA VAL A 27 0.24 2.21 -2.79
C VAL A 27 -0.41 0.86 -3.06
N ILE A 28 0.14 0.13 -4.03
CA ILE A 28 -0.39 -1.14 -4.52
C ILE A 28 0.65 -2.27 -4.34
N GLY A 29 0.29 -3.49 -4.69
CA GLY A 29 1.20 -4.64 -4.60
C GLY A 29 1.04 -5.44 -3.31
N GLY A 30 2.06 -5.43 -2.46
CA GLY A 30 2.16 -6.20 -1.22
C GLY A 30 2.37 -5.32 0.01
N HIS A 31 2.95 -5.89 1.07
CA HIS A 31 3.26 -5.20 2.33
C HIS A 31 4.67 -5.52 2.86
N ALA A 32 5.58 -6.01 2.01
CA ALA A 32 6.91 -6.45 2.42
C ALA A 32 7.98 -5.97 1.43
N GLY A 33 8.84 -5.04 1.86
CA GLY A 33 9.98 -4.55 1.08
C GLY A 33 9.58 -4.17 -0.35
N ALA A 34 10.25 -4.74 -1.34
CA ALA A 34 10.07 -4.42 -2.75
C ALA A 34 8.67 -4.72 -3.32
N THR A 35 7.83 -5.46 -2.61
CA THR A 35 6.42 -5.66 -3.00
C THR A 35 5.55 -4.42 -2.76
N ILE A 36 5.99 -3.47 -1.94
CA ILE A 36 5.30 -2.21 -1.70
C ILE A 36 5.57 -1.27 -2.88
N LEU A 37 4.54 -0.97 -3.68
CA LEU A 37 4.66 -0.13 -4.87
C LEU A 37 3.89 1.19 -4.70
N PRO A 38 4.57 2.30 -4.34
CA PRO A 38 3.98 3.62 -4.39
C PRO A 38 3.81 4.07 -5.85
N VAL A 39 2.58 4.42 -6.22
CA VAL A 39 2.23 4.94 -7.54
C VAL A 39 2.30 6.47 -7.49
N LEU A 40 3.53 7.00 -7.49
CA LEU A 40 3.80 8.43 -7.38
C LEU A 40 3.19 9.23 -8.53
N SER A 41 3.06 8.64 -9.72
CA SER A 41 2.40 9.25 -10.88
C SER A 41 0.92 9.61 -10.64
N GLN A 42 0.30 8.98 -9.66
CA GLN A 42 -1.11 9.19 -9.30
C GLN A 42 -1.28 9.91 -7.95
N THR A 43 -0.24 10.62 -7.49
CA THR A 43 -0.32 11.43 -6.28
C THR A 43 -1.40 12.51 -6.42
N THR A 44 -2.22 12.66 -5.38
CA THR A 44 -3.23 13.72 -5.25
C THR A 44 -2.87 14.64 -4.08
N PRO A 45 -2.83 15.98 -4.25
CA PRO A 45 -2.98 16.72 -5.51
C PRO A 45 -1.88 16.36 -6.52
N ALA A 46 -2.19 16.56 -7.81
CA ALA A 46 -1.26 16.25 -8.90
C ALA A 46 0.12 16.86 -8.62
N THR A 47 1.12 16.00 -8.52
CA THR A 47 2.47 16.37 -8.09
C THR A 47 3.47 15.74 -9.06
N THR A 48 4.39 16.55 -9.56
CA THR A 48 5.48 16.09 -10.43
C THR A 48 6.71 15.74 -9.60
N PHE A 49 7.37 14.65 -9.95
CA PHE A 49 8.60 14.19 -9.33
C PHE A 49 9.72 14.11 -10.36
N THR A 50 10.94 14.44 -9.96
CA THR A 50 12.13 14.13 -10.77
C THR A 50 12.49 12.66 -10.61
N ASP A 51 13.28 12.12 -11.54
CA ASP A 51 13.76 10.73 -11.46
C ASP A 51 14.51 10.46 -10.15
N ASP A 52 15.28 11.43 -9.66
CA ASP A 52 16.02 11.32 -8.40
C ASP A 52 15.07 11.30 -7.18
N GLU A 53 14.00 12.10 -7.20
CA GLU A 53 12.97 12.07 -6.17
C GLU A 53 12.23 10.73 -6.15
N ILE A 54 11.89 10.18 -7.33
CA ILE A 54 11.25 8.86 -7.45
C ILE A 54 12.17 7.77 -6.87
N LYS A 55 13.44 7.75 -7.30
CA LYS A 55 14.44 6.77 -6.85
C LYS A 55 14.79 6.91 -5.37
N ALA A 56 14.57 8.07 -4.76
CA ALA A 56 14.75 8.27 -3.33
C ALA A 56 13.50 7.89 -2.52
N LEU A 57 12.30 8.26 -2.99
CA LEU A 57 11.04 8.01 -2.29
C LEU A 57 10.65 6.54 -2.29
N ASP A 58 10.75 5.88 -3.44
CA ASP A 58 10.28 4.51 -3.61
C ASP A 58 10.93 3.52 -2.62
N PRO A 59 12.27 3.36 -2.56
CA PRO A 59 12.90 2.47 -1.59
C PRO A 59 12.65 2.93 -0.14
N ARG A 60 12.60 4.23 0.13
CA ARG A 60 12.32 4.74 1.48
C ARG A 60 10.93 4.33 1.97
N ILE A 61 9.92 4.35 1.08
CA ILE A 61 8.56 3.90 1.42
C ILE A 61 8.55 2.40 1.74
N GLN A 62 9.27 1.59 0.97
CA GLN A 62 9.41 0.14 1.19
C GLN A 62 10.10 -0.16 2.54
N ASP A 63 11.15 0.58 2.86
CA ASP A 63 12.00 0.35 4.05
C ASP A 63 11.55 1.11 5.30
N ALA A 64 10.48 1.89 5.23
CA ALA A 64 9.95 2.66 6.35
C ALA A 64 9.60 1.81 7.58
N GLY A 65 9.32 0.51 7.40
CA GLY A 65 9.20 -0.45 8.50
C GLY A 65 10.51 -0.67 9.23
N THR A 66 11.57 -0.91 8.47
CA THR A 66 12.94 -1.12 8.93
C THR A 66 13.50 0.14 9.59
N GLU A 67 13.23 1.33 9.04
CA GLU A 67 13.62 2.60 9.67
C GLU A 67 13.10 2.72 11.11
N VAL A 68 11.85 2.31 11.35
CA VAL A 68 11.25 2.35 12.70
C VAL A 68 11.87 1.32 13.63
N VAL A 69 12.14 0.10 13.15
CA VAL A 69 12.81 -0.94 13.94
C VAL A 69 14.21 -0.47 14.36
N ASN A 70 14.96 0.11 13.44
CA ASN A 70 16.28 0.66 13.68
C ASN A 70 16.23 1.82 14.68
N ALA A 71 15.30 2.77 14.49
CA ALA A 71 15.10 3.89 15.42
C ALA A 71 14.71 3.42 16.84
N LYS A 72 14.06 2.27 16.96
CA LYS A 72 13.75 1.62 18.24
C LYS A 72 14.87 0.71 18.76
N ASN A 73 16.05 0.72 18.15
CA ASN A 73 17.17 -0.16 18.49
C ASN A 73 16.77 -1.65 18.53
N GLY A 74 15.95 -2.08 17.57
CA GLY A 74 15.46 -3.46 17.49
C GLY A 74 14.36 -3.83 18.51
N LYS A 75 13.90 -2.90 19.36
CA LYS A 75 12.90 -3.16 20.40
C LYS A 75 11.46 -3.10 19.87
N GLY A 76 11.22 -3.81 18.77
CA GLY A 76 9.94 -3.91 18.09
C GLY A 76 9.76 -2.91 16.93
N SER A 77 8.63 -3.06 16.23
CA SER A 77 8.31 -2.33 15.01
C SER A 77 7.32 -1.18 15.26
N ALA A 78 6.75 -0.63 14.19
CA ALA A 78 5.74 0.41 14.24
C ALA A 78 4.48 -0.05 15.02
N THR A 79 4.15 0.67 16.09
CA THR A 79 2.99 0.37 16.95
C THR A 79 1.91 1.43 16.81
N LEU A 80 2.21 2.68 17.19
CA LEU A 80 1.23 3.77 17.18
C LEU A 80 0.75 4.14 15.78
N SER A 81 1.67 4.25 14.81
CA SER A 81 1.32 4.51 13.41
C SER A 81 0.55 3.35 12.80
N MET A 82 0.87 2.11 13.18
CA MET A 82 0.10 0.93 12.76
C MET A 82 -1.31 0.94 13.38
N ALA A 83 -1.46 1.32 14.64
CA ALA A 83 -2.77 1.47 15.29
C ALA A 83 -3.63 2.54 14.59
N PHE A 84 -3.04 3.67 14.22
CA PHE A 84 -3.70 4.70 13.41
C PHE A 84 -4.16 4.16 12.06
N ALA A 85 -3.27 3.49 11.32
CA ALA A 85 -3.60 2.92 10.01
C ALA A 85 -4.67 1.81 10.11
N GLY A 86 -4.60 0.98 11.15
CA GLY A 86 -5.60 -0.04 11.45
C GLY A 86 -6.96 0.55 11.79
N ALA A 87 -7.00 1.63 12.58
CA ALA A 87 -8.24 2.36 12.87
C ALA A 87 -8.84 2.99 11.61
N ARG A 88 -8.02 3.52 10.71
CA ARG A 88 -8.47 4.06 9.40
C ARG A 88 -9.12 2.98 8.54
N LEU A 89 -8.45 1.83 8.36
CA LEU A 89 -9.02 0.69 7.62
C LEU A 89 -10.28 0.16 8.30
N GLY A 90 -10.26 -0.01 9.62
CA GLY A 90 -11.41 -0.45 10.40
C GLY A 90 -12.62 0.47 10.24
N LYS A 91 -12.41 1.79 10.22
CA LYS A 91 -13.47 2.77 9.94
C LYS A 91 -14.06 2.59 8.55
N ALA A 92 -13.24 2.35 7.52
CA ALA A 92 -13.74 2.07 6.17
C ALA A 92 -14.60 0.80 6.16
N VAL A 93 -14.10 -0.32 6.70
CA VAL A 93 -14.86 -1.57 6.80
C VAL A 93 -16.20 -1.37 7.52
N LEU A 94 -16.20 -0.71 8.69
CA LEU A 94 -17.41 -0.45 9.45
C LEU A 94 -18.41 0.46 8.71
N THR A 95 -17.91 1.44 7.95
CA THR A 95 -18.75 2.32 7.11
C THR A 95 -19.44 1.50 6.01
N GLY A 96 -18.70 0.62 5.34
CA GLY A 96 -19.25 -0.30 4.35
C GLY A 96 -20.33 -1.22 4.95
N LEU A 97 -20.04 -1.85 6.08
CA LEU A 97 -20.97 -2.75 6.78
C LEU A 97 -22.26 -2.04 7.23
N ALA A 98 -22.18 -0.76 7.56
CA ALA A 98 -23.33 0.07 7.92
C ALA A 98 -24.19 0.50 6.71
N GLY A 99 -23.86 0.07 5.49
CA GLY A 99 -24.58 0.44 4.26
C GLY A 99 -24.08 1.72 3.60
N GLY A 100 -23.02 2.34 4.13
CA GLY A 100 -22.31 3.41 3.44
C GLY A 100 -21.41 2.87 2.33
N LYS A 101 -20.95 3.77 1.44
CA LYS A 101 -19.87 3.49 0.50
C LYS A 101 -18.57 4.06 1.07
N SER A 102 -17.54 3.23 1.18
CA SER A 102 -16.21 3.68 1.59
C SER A 102 -15.13 2.96 0.81
N GLU A 103 -14.05 3.67 0.51
CA GLU A 103 -12.91 3.15 -0.23
C GLU A 103 -11.65 3.21 0.64
N GLU A 104 -10.82 2.17 0.55
CA GLU A 104 -9.49 2.15 1.16
C GLU A 104 -8.60 1.17 0.40
N TYR A 105 -7.28 1.27 0.53
CA TYR A 105 -6.36 0.29 -0.05
C TYR A 105 -6.16 -0.90 0.89
N ALA A 106 -6.34 -2.10 0.36
CA ALA A 106 -6.25 -3.35 1.12
C ALA A 106 -5.65 -4.48 0.27
N TYR A 107 -4.89 -5.36 0.91
CA TYR A 107 -4.41 -6.61 0.31
C TYR A 107 -5.49 -7.68 0.49
N VAL A 108 -6.11 -8.09 -0.62
CA VAL A 108 -7.29 -8.97 -0.64
C VAL A 108 -7.17 -9.95 -1.79
N GLU A 109 -8.04 -10.98 -1.80
CA GLU A 109 -8.26 -11.77 -3.01
C GLU A 109 -8.71 -10.83 -4.15
N SER A 110 -8.05 -10.92 -5.30
CA SER A 110 -8.22 -9.91 -6.34
C SER A 110 -7.94 -10.47 -7.73
N THR A 111 -8.65 -9.91 -8.72
CA THR A 111 -8.45 -10.20 -10.15
C THR A 111 -7.82 -9.03 -10.90
N VAL A 112 -7.32 -8.01 -10.19
CA VAL A 112 -6.67 -6.83 -10.82
C VAL A 112 -5.32 -7.18 -11.45
N THR A 113 -4.76 -8.34 -11.11
CA THR A 113 -3.59 -8.95 -11.76
C THR A 113 -3.86 -10.45 -11.98
N ASP A 114 -2.90 -11.17 -12.58
CA ASP A 114 -2.87 -12.62 -12.67
C ASP A 114 -2.53 -13.34 -11.35
N LEU A 115 -2.23 -12.59 -10.28
CA LEU A 115 -2.02 -13.15 -8.94
C LEU A 115 -3.34 -13.24 -8.18
N PRO A 116 -3.56 -14.28 -7.36
CA PRO A 116 -4.82 -14.46 -6.63
C PRO A 116 -5.03 -13.44 -5.51
N TYR A 117 -3.96 -12.81 -5.02
CA TYR A 117 -4.02 -11.76 -4.00
C TYR A 117 -3.19 -10.57 -4.43
N PHE A 118 -3.71 -9.36 -4.21
CA PHE A 118 -3.02 -8.12 -4.56
C PHE A 118 -3.59 -6.93 -3.77
N ALA A 119 -2.73 -5.99 -3.38
CA ALA A 119 -3.15 -4.74 -2.77
C ALA A 119 -3.55 -3.72 -3.83
N SER A 120 -4.79 -3.27 -3.76
CA SER A 120 -5.35 -2.24 -4.62
C SER A 120 -6.42 -1.46 -3.87
N LYS A 121 -7.00 -0.45 -4.49
CA LYS A 121 -8.10 0.29 -3.88
C LYS A 121 -9.35 -0.60 -3.90
N VAL A 122 -10.06 -0.70 -2.78
CA VAL A 122 -11.25 -1.54 -2.67
C VAL A 122 -12.44 -0.72 -2.22
N VAL A 123 -13.63 -1.09 -2.69
CA VAL A 123 -14.91 -0.55 -2.22
C VAL A 123 -15.46 -1.50 -1.16
N PHE A 124 -15.70 -1.02 0.05
CA PHE A 124 -16.40 -1.75 1.10
C PHE A 124 -17.90 -1.45 1.07
N GLY A 125 -18.70 -2.48 1.33
CA GLY A 125 -20.14 -2.39 1.52
C GLY A 125 -20.67 -3.45 2.52
N PRO A 126 -21.99 -3.70 2.55
CA PRO A 126 -22.64 -4.49 3.60
C PRO A 126 -22.14 -5.92 3.79
N LYS A 127 -21.45 -6.47 2.78
CA LYS A 127 -20.92 -7.85 2.77
C LYS A 127 -19.38 -7.90 2.76
N GLY A 128 -18.71 -6.81 3.17
CA GLY A 128 -17.26 -6.70 3.10
C GLY A 128 -16.80 -6.05 1.81
N VAL A 129 -15.73 -6.58 1.20
CA VAL A 129 -15.20 -6.07 -0.09
C VAL A 129 -16.23 -6.37 -1.19
N GLN A 130 -16.71 -5.32 -1.85
CA GLN A 130 -17.65 -5.42 -2.96
C GLN A 130 -16.95 -5.39 -4.32
N GLU A 131 -15.88 -4.62 -4.42
CA GLU A 131 -15.17 -4.37 -5.67
C GLU A 131 -13.69 -4.09 -5.37
N THR A 132 -12.81 -4.70 -6.15
CA THR A 132 -11.40 -4.31 -6.25
C THR A 132 -11.24 -3.41 -7.45
N LEU A 133 -10.90 -2.15 -7.19
CA LEU A 133 -10.63 -1.17 -8.23
C LEU A 133 -9.23 -1.45 -8.79
N GLY A 134 -9.11 -1.39 -10.11
CA GLY A 134 -7.80 -1.45 -10.77
C GLY A 134 -6.89 -0.28 -10.35
N PHE A 135 -5.66 -0.30 -10.84
CA PHE A 135 -4.64 0.71 -10.53
C PHE A 135 -4.40 1.71 -11.67
N GLY A 136 -5.24 1.73 -12.70
CA GLY A 136 -5.17 2.70 -13.79
C GLY A 136 -3.86 2.65 -14.59
N GLU A 137 -3.48 3.79 -15.18
CA GLU A 137 -2.24 3.94 -15.93
C GLU A 137 -1.03 4.11 -15.00
N LEU A 138 0.03 3.36 -15.28
CA LEU A 138 1.29 3.44 -14.55
C LEU A 138 2.36 4.07 -15.44
N SER A 139 3.27 4.85 -14.84
CA SER A 139 4.48 5.33 -15.52
C SER A 139 5.40 4.17 -15.91
N ALA A 140 6.35 4.41 -16.82
CA ALA A 140 7.30 3.38 -17.24
C ALA A 140 8.08 2.75 -16.06
N TYR A 141 8.49 3.59 -15.09
CA TYR A 141 9.16 3.13 -13.87
C TYR A 141 8.24 2.21 -13.03
N GLU A 142 6.99 2.62 -12.82
CA GLU A 142 6.02 1.85 -12.03
C GLU A 142 5.63 0.54 -12.71
N GLN A 143 5.58 0.49 -14.05
CA GLN A 143 5.35 -0.73 -14.81
C GLN A 143 6.50 -1.74 -14.65
N GLU A 144 7.75 -1.28 -14.72
CA GLU A 144 8.93 -2.10 -14.46
C GLU A 144 8.90 -2.64 -13.02
N ARG A 145 8.63 -1.76 -12.05
CA ARG A 145 8.50 -2.14 -10.65
C ARG A 145 7.37 -3.14 -10.40
N LEU A 146 6.23 -2.99 -11.06
CA LEU A 146 5.12 -3.93 -10.95
C LEU A 146 5.52 -5.34 -11.38
N ALA A 147 6.37 -5.50 -12.39
CA ALA A 147 6.88 -6.82 -12.79
C ALA A 147 7.71 -7.48 -11.68
N SER A 148 8.60 -6.72 -11.03
CA SER A 148 9.38 -7.21 -9.88
C SER A 148 8.47 -7.54 -8.69
N VAL A 149 7.52 -6.66 -8.35
CA VAL A 149 6.53 -6.83 -7.28
C VAL A 149 5.77 -8.14 -7.47
N LYS A 150 5.28 -8.41 -8.69
CA LYS A 150 4.50 -9.61 -9.00
C LYS A 150 5.33 -10.88 -8.88
N THR A 151 6.60 -10.83 -9.29
CA THR A 151 7.51 -11.98 -9.18
C THR A 151 7.68 -12.40 -7.72
N GLN A 152 8.03 -11.45 -6.84
CA GLN A 152 8.19 -11.73 -5.42
C GLN A 152 6.87 -12.11 -4.73
N LEU A 153 5.78 -11.39 -5.02
CA LEU A 153 4.47 -11.70 -4.44
C LEU A 153 3.99 -13.10 -4.78
N LYS A 154 4.25 -13.58 -6.00
CA LYS A 154 3.87 -14.95 -6.39
C LYS A 154 4.51 -15.98 -5.47
N GLU A 155 5.80 -15.82 -5.13
CA GLU A 155 6.51 -16.69 -4.21
C GLU A 155 5.97 -16.59 -2.78
N GLU A 156 5.71 -15.36 -2.30
CA GLU A 156 5.18 -15.12 -0.95
C GLU A 156 3.76 -15.70 -0.77
N ILE A 157 2.90 -15.53 -1.78
CA ILE A 157 1.54 -16.10 -1.82
C ILE A 157 1.63 -17.62 -1.80
N GLN A 158 2.44 -18.22 -2.70
CA GLN A 158 2.55 -19.67 -2.79
C GLN A 158 3.03 -20.26 -1.47
N LYS A 159 4.04 -19.64 -0.85
CA LYS A 159 4.54 -20.04 0.46
C LYS A 159 3.45 -20.04 1.54
N GLY A 160 2.57 -19.04 1.54
CA GLY A 160 1.43 -18.98 2.46
C GLY A 160 0.40 -20.08 2.21
N LEU A 161 0.08 -20.34 0.94
CA LEU A 161 -0.86 -21.40 0.53
C LEU A 161 -0.32 -22.80 0.84
N ASP A 162 0.95 -23.06 0.53
CA ASP A 162 1.62 -24.34 0.81
C ASP A 162 1.63 -24.63 2.31
N TYR A 163 1.92 -23.61 3.12
CA TYR A 163 1.90 -23.74 4.57
C TYR A 163 0.50 -24.11 5.09
N ALA A 164 -0.55 -23.43 4.61
CA ALA A 164 -1.93 -23.70 5.00
C ALA A 164 -2.48 -25.04 4.47
N ALA A 165 -1.95 -25.54 3.35
CA ALA A 165 -2.33 -26.87 2.84
C ALA A 165 -1.66 -28.01 3.64
N ALA A 166 -0.49 -27.74 4.23
CA ALA A 166 0.30 -28.72 4.97
C ALA A 166 0.02 -28.77 6.48
N ASN A 167 -0.76 -27.83 7.03
CA ASN A 167 -1.07 -27.71 8.47
C ASN A 167 -2.57 -27.45 8.69
#